data_AF-A0A4Q5RAL7-F1
#
_entry.id   AF-A0A4Q5RAL7-F1
#
_cell.length_a   1.000
_cell.length_b   1.000
_cell.length_c   1.000
_cell.angle_alpha   90.00
_cell.angle_beta   90.00
_cell.angle_gamma   90.00
#
_symmetry.space_group_name_H-M   'P 1'
#
loop_
_entity.id
_entity.type
_entity.pdbx_description
1 polymer ?
#
loop_
_entity_poly.entity_id
_entity_poly.type
_entity_poly.pdbx_seq_one_letter_code
_entity_poly.pdbx_strand_id
1 'polypeptide(L)'
;MSRCLHHNSFGCIAQCPGGCCLHLYFGNVGLRLFPHELRQWRSTVAERCTTAPAQVEDAECRCLSLPGPTASQVFLFSLEELFLLHDLLISAGILLEAEQLLSRV
;
A
#
# COMPACT_ATOMS: atom_id res chain seq x y z
N MET A 1 13.32 -16.78 -2.32
CA MET A 1 12.59 -16.19 -1.17
C MET A 1 12.07 -14.82 -1.59
N SER A 2 10.88 -14.41 -1.17
CA SER A 2 10.36 -13.07 -1.45
C SER A 2 11.25 -12.01 -0.80
N ARG A 3 11.57 -10.94 -1.53
CA ARG A 3 12.45 -9.88 -1.04
C ARG A 3 11.61 -8.83 -0.34
N CYS A 4 11.82 -8.64 0.97
CA CYS A 4 11.19 -7.55 1.71
C CYS A 4 11.68 -6.21 1.13
N LEU A 5 10.75 -5.33 0.72
CA LEU A 5 11.06 -3.99 0.25
C LEU A 5 10.99 -2.99 1.39
N HIS A 6 9.91 -3.03 2.18
CA HIS A 6 9.72 -2.15 3.33
C HIS A 6 8.80 -2.79 4.38
N HIS A 7 8.91 -2.34 5.62
CA HIS A 7 8.02 -2.72 6.71
C HIS A 7 7.85 -1.58 7.71
N ASN A 8 6.74 -1.60 8.44
CA ASN A 8 6.49 -0.72 9.58
C ASN A 8 5.82 -1.52 10.70
N SER A 9 5.33 -0.82 11.74
CA SER A 9 4.67 -1.43 12.90
C SER A 9 3.41 -2.23 12.56
N PHE A 10 2.78 -1.96 11.42
CA PHE A 10 1.48 -2.53 11.06
C PHE A 10 1.54 -3.51 9.88
N GLY A 11 2.62 -3.50 9.09
CA GLY A 11 2.70 -4.34 7.91
C GLY A 11 4.05 -4.36 7.22
N CYS A 12 4.10 -5.12 6.13
CA CYS A 12 5.25 -5.19 5.24
C CYS A 12 4.83 -5.36 3.79
N ILE A 13 5.71 -4.97 2.89
CA ILE A 13 5.56 -5.19 1.45
C ILE A 13 6.80 -5.86 0.91
N ALA A 14 6.59 -6.96 0.20
CA ALA A 14 7.65 -7.81 -0.33
C ALA A 14 7.45 -8.07 -1.82
N GLN A 15 8.55 -8.11 -2.56
CA GLN A 15 8.54 -8.48 -3.97
C GLN A 15 8.54 -10.01 -4.12
N CYS A 16 7.68 -10.51 -5.01
CA CYS A 16 7.71 -11.90 -5.44
C CYS A 16 9.10 -12.25 -6.01
N PRO A 17 9.65 -13.46 -5.77
CA PRO A 17 10.95 -13.85 -6.30
C PRO A 17 11.10 -13.71 -7.82
N GLY A 18 10.01 -13.89 -8.57
CA GLY A 18 9.98 -13.73 -10.02
C GLY A 18 9.73 -12.30 -10.50
N GLY A 19 9.63 -11.31 -9.60
CA GLY A 19 9.38 -9.91 -9.93
C GLY A 19 7.99 -9.60 -10.50
N CYS A 20 7.09 -10.59 -10.57
CA CYS A 20 5.80 -10.44 -11.25
C CYS A 20 4.74 -9.66 -10.47
N CYS A 21 4.86 -9.59 -9.15
CA CYS A 21 3.91 -8.92 -8.25
C CYS A 21 4.55 -8.58 -6.90
N LEU A 22 3.86 -7.75 -6.13
CA LEU A 22 4.17 -7.45 -4.73
C LEU A 22 3.16 -8.12 -3.81
N HIS A 23 3.63 -8.53 -2.65
CA HIS A 23 2.82 -9.06 -1.56
C HIS A 23 2.79 -7.98 -0.47
N LEU A 24 1.61 -7.45 -0.19
CA LEU A 24 1.36 -6.50 0.89
C LEU A 24 0.65 -7.24 2.02
N TYR A 25 1.23 -7.20 3.21
CA TYR A 25 0.61 -7.69 4.44
C TYR A 25 0.45 -6.50 5.38
N PHE A 26 -0.77 -6.19 5.81
CA PHE A 26 -1.07 -5.01 6.61
C PHE A 26 -2.18 -5.32 7.60
N GLY A 27 -1.84 -5.44 8.89
CA GLY A 27 -2.72 -6.00 9.91
C GLY A 27 -3.20 -7.40 9.50
N ASN A 28 -4.52 -7.57 9.38
CA ASN A 28 -5.15 -8.82 8.92
C ASN A 28 -5.42 -8.86 7.41
N VAL A 29 -4.98 -7.85 6.65
CA VAL A 29 -5.16 -7.77 5.20
C VAL A 29 -3.91 -8.32 4.50
N GLY A 30 -4.12 -9.29 3.62
CA GLY A 30 -3.08 -9.81 2.72
C GLY A 30 -3.49 -9.58 1.27
N LEU A 31 -2.64 -8.91 0.50
CA LEU A 31 -2.87 -8.58 -0.90
C LEU A 31 -1.69 -8.98 -1.77
N ARG A 32 -2.01 -9.46 -2.97
CA ARG A 32 -1.05 -9.62 -4.06
C ARG A 32 -1.37 -8.57 -5.10
N LEU A 33 -0.45 -7.63 -5.30
CA LEU A 33 -0.60 -6.48 -6.20
C LEU A 33 0.28 -6.66 -7.43
N PHE A 34 -0.32 -6.69 -8.61
CA PHE A 34 0.37 -6.54 -9.88
C PHE A 34 0.82 -5.07 -10.08
N PRO A 35 1.78 -4.80 -10.98
CA PRO A 35 2.29 -3.43 -11.18
C PRO A 35 1.23 -2.38 -11.51
N HIS A 36 0.19 -2.75 -12.27
CA HIS A 36 -0.90 -1.83 -12.60
C HIS A 36 -1.82 -1.55 -11.40
N GLU A 37 -2.11 -2.57 -10.59
CA GLU A 37 -2.90 -2.45 -9.36
C GLU A 37 -2.15 -1.61 -8.31
N LEU A 38 -0.83 -1.80 -8.19
CA LEU A 38 0.00 -1.00 -7.29
C LEU A 38 -0.07 0.49 -7.62
N ARG A 39 -0.01 0.85 -8.91
CA ARG A 39 -0.11 2.24 -9.34
C ARG A 39 -1.46 2.84 -8.96
N GLN A 40 -2.54 2.10 -9.24
CA GLN A 40 -3.89 2.53 -8.86
C GLN A 40 -4.02 2.70 -7.35
N TRP A 41 -3.58 1.72 -6.56
CA TRP A 41 -3.62 1.77 -5.11
C TRP A 41 -2.81 2.92 -4.52
N ARG A 42 -1.58 3.15 -5.02
CA ARG A 42 -0.76 4.32 -4.62
C ARG A 42 -1.53 5.62 -4.81
N SER A 43 -2.15 5.81 -5.97
CA SER A 43 -2.93 7.02 -6.25
C SER A 43 -4.16 7.15 -5.35
N THR A 44 -4.94 6.08 -5.19
CA THR A 44 -6.14 6.09 -4.33
C THR A 44 -5.80 6.36 -2.86
N VAL A 45 -4.75 5.71 -2.35
CA VAL A 45 -4.30 5.92 -0.96
C VAL A 45 -3.76 7.34 -0.77
N ALA A 46 -2.97 7.86 -1.70
CA ALA A 46 -2.44 9.23 -1.63
C ALA A 46 -3.55 10.29 -1.64
N GLU A 47 -4.57 10.12 -2.49
CA GLU A 47 -5.75 11.00 -2.53
C GLU A 47 -6.49 10.97 -1.18
N ARG A 48 -6.67 9.76 -0.61
CA ARG A 48 -7.33 9.59 0.68
C ARG A 48 -6.52 10.16 1.83
N CYS A 49 -5.20 9.99 1.86
CA CYS A 49 -4.33 10.64 2.86
C CYS A 49 -4.43 12.16 2.83
N THR A 50 -4.67 12.74 1.64
CA THR A 50 -4.80 14.20 1.48
C THR A 50 -6.14 14.72 1.98
N THR A 51 -7.21 13.94 1.79
CA THR A 51 -8.60 14.39 2.02
C THR A 51 -9.17 13.94 3.37
N ALA A 52 -8.75 12.79 3.88
CA ALA A 52 -9.26 12.18 5.11
C ALA A 52 -9.02 13.00 6.40
N PRO A 53 -7.87 13.67 6.63
CA PRO A 53 -7.63 14.39 7.89
C PRO A 53 -8.66 15.47 8.19
N ALA A 54 -9.28 16.07 7.15
CA ALA A 54 -10.31 17.10 7.31
C ALA A 54 -11.71 16.52 7.57
N GLN A 55 -11.90 15.20 7.43
CA GLN A 55 -13.19 14.52 7.47
C GLN A 55 -13.34 13.58 8.67
N VAL A 56 -12.26 13.33 9.40
CA VAL A 56 -12.21 12.37 10.50
C VAL A 56 -12.09 13.10 11.83
N GLU A 57 -13.09 12.94 12.69
CA GLU A 57 -13.08 13.49 14.05
C GLU A 57 -12.26 12.64 15.03
N ASP A 58 -12.29 11.31 14.86
CA ASP A 58 -11.53 10.34 15.66
C ASP A 58 -10.54 9.58 14.77
N ALA A 59 -9.25 9.87 14.95
CA ALA A 59 -8.18 9.32 14.14
C ALA A 59 -7.98 7.80 14.31
N GLU A 60 -8.48 7.21 15.40
CA GLU A 60 -8.36 5.77 15.69
C GLU A 60 -9.56 4.97 15.13
N CYS A 61 -10.68 5.64 14.85
CA CYS A 61 -11.87 4.99 14.32
C CYS A 61 -11.65 4.51 12.87
N ARG A 62 -11.92 3.23 12.60
CA ARG A 62 -11.81 2.63 11.26
C ARG A 62 -13.01 2.99 10.38
N CYS A 63 -13.09 4.24 9.95
CA CYS A 63 -14.18 4.77 9.13
C CYS A 63 -13.77 5.10 7.69
N LEU A 64 -12.48 5.02 7.35
CA LEU A 64 -11.97 5.34 6.02
C LEU A 64 -12.00 4.10 5.13
N SER A 65 -12.75 4.18 4.03
CA SER A 65 -12.89 3.07 3.09
C SER A 65 -11.93 3.19 1.90
N LEU A 66 -11.28 2.07 1.57
CA LEU A 66 -10.54 1.86 0.33
C LEU A 66 -11.14 0.69 -0.46
N PRO A 67 -11.29 0.81 -1.79
CA PRO A 67 -11.77 -0.29 -2.61
C PRO A 67 -10.77 -1.45 -2.60
N GLY A 68 -11.27 -2.68 -2.51
CA GLY A 68 -10.46 -3.87 -2.67
C GLY A 68 -10.18 -4.20 -4.15
N PRO A 69 -9.35 -5.22 -4.43
CA PRO A 69 -9.12 -5.73 -5.78
C PRO A 69 -10.37 -6.24 -6.50
N THR A 70 -11.44 -6.54 -5.78
CA THR A 70 -12.73 -6.98 -6.34
C THR A 70 -13.81 -5.96 -6.02
N ALA A 71 -14.78 -5.80 -6.93
CA ALA A 71 -15.86 -4.81 -6.81
C ALA A 71 -16.75 -4.99 -5.56
N SER A 72 -16.71 -6.17 -4.93
CA SER A 72 -17.51 -6.49 -3.73
C SER A 72 -16.68 -6.48 -2.44
N GLN A 73 -15.47 -5.93 -2.48
CA GLN A 73 -14.57 -5.84 -1.33
C GLN A 73 -14.24 -4.39 -1.01
N VAL A 74 -14.27 -4.07 0.29
CA VAL A 74 -13.83 -2.79 0.83
C VAL A 74 -12.96 -3.05 2.05
N PHE A 75 -11.93 -2.24 2.23
CA PHE A 75 -11.07 -2.25 3.40
C PHE A 75 -11.32 -0.99 4.22
N LEU A 76 -11.40 -1.16 5.54
CA LEU A 76 -11.60 -0.06 6.48
C LEU A 76 -10.32 0.19 7.25
N PHE A 77 -9.95 1.46 7.32
CA PHE A 77 -8.75 1.94 7.98
C PHE A 77 -9.07 3.08 8.93
N SER A 78 -8.30 3.17 10.00
CA SER A 78 -8.17 4.41 10.77
C SER A 78 -7.31 5.42 10.00
N LEU A 79 -7.25 6.67 10.46
CA LEU A 79 -6.41 7.67 9.82
C LEU A 79 -4.93 7.30 9.93
N GLU A 80 -4.50 6.82 11.10
CA GLU A 80 -3.14 6.34 11.34
C GLU A 80 -2.79 5.17 10.40
N GLU A 81 -3.65 4.16 10.33
CA GLU A 81 -3.44 3.00 9.47
C GLU A 81 -3.33 3.40 8.00
N LEU A 82 -4.11 4.39 7.54
CA LEU A 82 -4.04 4.90 6.18
C LEU A 82 -2.67 5.53 5.88
N PHE A 83 -2.11 6.31 6.81
CA PHE A 83 -0.78 6.90 6.65
C PHE A 83 0.34 5.84 6.65
N LEU A 84 0.24 4.84 7.52
CA LEU A 84 1.19 3.71 7.54
C LEU A 84 1.12 2.88 6.25
N LEU A 85 -0.08 2.67 5.71
CA LEU A 85 -0.27 2.02 4.42
C LEU A 85 0.35 2.85 3.27
N HIS A 86 0.14 4.16 3.29
CA HIS A 86 0.71 5.08 2.32
C HIS A 86 2.25 5.02 2.30
N ASP A 87 2.88 5.04 3.48
CA ASP A 87 4.34 4.92 3.62
C ASP A 87 4.89 3.64 2.97
N LEU A 88 4.25 2.49 3.22
CA LEU A 88 4.61 1.21 2.60
C LEU A 88 4.54 1.27 1.07
N LEU A 89 3.45 1.79 0.54
CA LEU A 89 3.21 1.84 -0.89
C LEU A 89 4.16 2.80 -1.62
N ILE A 90 4.45 3.96 -1.02
CA ILE A 90 5.39 4.93 -1.58
C ILE A 90 6.82 4.40 -1.53
N SER A 91 7.25 3.88 -0.39
CA SER A 91 8.61 3.33 -0.23
C SER A 91 8.88 2.18 -1.19
N ALA A 92 7.92 1.25 -1.33
CA ALA A 92 8.03 0.17 -2.32
C ALA A 92 8.08 0.69 -3.76
N GLY A 93 7.26 1.70 -4.08
CA GLY A 93 7.28 2.34 -5.39
C GLY A 93 8.65 2.92 -5.74
N ILE A 94 9.23 3.70 -4.82
CA ILE A 94 10.55 4.33 -5.01
C ILE A 94 11.64 3.27 -5.18
N LEU A 95 11.64 2.22 -4.36
CA LEU A 95 12.63 1.14 -4.46
C LEU A 95 12.57 0.43 -5.81
N LEU A 96 11.37 0.13 -6.31
CA LEU A 96 11.18 -0.50 -7.62
C LEU A 96 11.59 0.41 -8.77
N GLU A 97 11.28 1.71 -8.67
CA GLU A 97 11.70 2.70 -9.66
C GLU A 97 13.23 2.82 -9.69
N ALA A 98 13.88 2.86 -8.53
CA ALA A 98 15.34 2.87 -8.42
C ALA A 98 15.99 1.61 -9.02
N GLU A 99 15.43 0.43 -8.76
CA GLU A 99 15.91 -0.83 -9.35
C GLU A 99 15.81 -0.84 -10.87
N GLN A 100 14.70 -0.36 -11.43
CA GLN A 100 14.52 -0.26 -12.87
C GLN A 100 15.50 0.71 -13.52
N LEU A 101 15.90 1.77 -12.81
CA LEU A 101 16.92 2.71 -13.29
C LEU A 101 18.31 2.07 -13.26
N LEU A 102 18.64 1.37 -12.18
CA LEU A 102 19.93 0.69 -12.02
C LEU A 102 20.12 -0.48 -12.99
N SER A 103 19.05 -1.19 -13.36
CA SER A 103 19.14 -2.29 -14.34
C SER A 103 19.33 -1.85 -15.80
N ARG A 104 19.30 -0.53 -16.07
CA ARG A 104 19.52 0.06 -17.40
C ARG A 104 20.95 0.54 -17.62
N VAL A 105 21.79 0.45 -16.59
CA VAL A 105 23.22 0.78 -16.59
C VAL A 105 24.01 -0.50 -16.79
#